data_AF-A0A1G7RCA8-F1
#
_entry.id   AF-A0A1G7RCA8-F1
#
_cell.length_a   1.000
_cell.length_b   1.000
_cell.length_c   1.000
_cell.angle_alpha   90.00
_cell.angle_beta   90.00
_cell.angle_gamma   90.00
#
_symmetry.space_group_name_H-M   'P 1'
#
loop_
_entity.id
_entity.type
_entity.pdbx_description
1 polymer ?
#
loop_
_entity_poly.entity_id
_entity_poly.type
_entity_poly.pdbx_seq_one_letter_code
_entity_poly.pdbx_strand_id
1 'polypeptide(L)'
;MQFDKATIHNLAAEMFWRMAEDIGVAKANERVLATEGRCLLEHPVDNDLWREYPLTLLPDDEARRVLRAVSLEAFEFARDEQNMIGPVFLEDRQTGRSPSAVAIDTQPLAKAPSFTSNEPIERTGRLCLRHPLPAVVFADRQPRSGIIQVDDTATALSFDLPMFLALTGCQPAPDDTVILTGYFHIPAPDVATGDLWNHVIQNSTRAVSGVTIFRPEGQIAIDFDWDAPAKRRSWFRRP
;
A
#
# COMPACT_ATOMS: atom_id res chain seq x y z
N MET A 1 -4.07 28.32 14.33
CA MET A 1 -4.71 26.99 14.41
C MET A 1 -3.54 26.02 14.44
N GLN A 2 -3.18 25.45 15.58
CA GLN A 2 -1.92 24.72 15.66
C GLN A 2 -2.05 23.37 14.95
N PHE A 3 -1.29 23.20 13.86
CA PHE A 3 -1.14 21.90 13.20
C PHE A 3 -0.36 20.98 14.14
N ASP A 4 -0.99 19.89 14.57
CA ASP A 4 -0.32 18.87 15.35
C ASP A 4 0.53 17.96 14.45
N LYS A 5 1.33 17.10 15.08
CA LYS A 5 2.22 16.17 14.37
C LYS A 5 1.43 15.22 13.45
N ALA A 6 0.25 14.78 13.86
CA ALA A 6 -0.58 13.87 13.07
C ALA A 6 -1.06 14.54 11.77
N THR A 7 -1.47 15.81 11.85
CA THR A 7 -1.90 16.59 10.69
C THR A 7 -0.75 16.80 9.71
N ILE A 8 0.45 17.11 10.21
CA ILE A 8 1.67 17.23 9.38
C ILE A 8 1.98 15.90 8.68
N HIS A 9 1.94 14.79 9.42
CA HIS A 9 2.17 13.46 8.86
C HIS A 9 1.17 13.10 7.77
N ASN A 10 -0.12 13.35 8.00
CA ASN A 10 -1.19 13.04 7.05
C ASN A 10 -1.05 13.84 5.76
N LEU A 11 -0.78 15.14 5.88
CA LEU A 11 -0.50 16.01 4.73
C LEU A 11 0.71 15.53 3.93
N ALA A 12 1.80 15.22 4.62
CA ALA A 12 3.02 14.76 3.99
C ALA A 12 2.80 13.42 3.27
N ALA A 13 2.02 12.51 3.86
CA ALA A 13 1.69 11.21 3.26
C ALA A 13 0.85 11.40 1.99
N GLU A 14 -0.22 12.18 2.05
CA GLU A 14 -1.07 12.48 0.89
C GLU A 14 -0.27 13.08 -0.27
N MET A 15 0.57 14.08 0.01
CA MET A 15 1.40 14.72 -1.01
C MET A 15 2.42 13.76 -1.60
N PHE A 16 3.06 12.95 -0.76
CA PHE A 16 4.03 11.94 -1.20
C PHE A 16 3.38 10.90 -2.12
N TRP A 17 2.27 10.30 -1.70
CA TRP A 17 1.66 9.20 -2.44
C TRP A 17 0.97 9.62 -3.73
N ARG A 18 0.45 10.86 -3.80
CA ARG A 18 -0.03 11.45 -5.05
C ARG A 18 1.11 11.70 -6.04
N MET A 19 2.27 12.19 -5.57
CA MET A 19 3.45 12.25 -6.44
C MET A 19 3.89 10.85 -6.86
N ALA A 20 3.91 9.89 -5.93
CA ALA A 20 4.30 8.51 -6.22
C ALA A 20 3.36 7.80 -7.21
N GLU A 21 2.08 8.17 -7.25
CA GLU A 21 1.14 7.73 -8.28
C GLU A 21 1.59 8.14 -9.69
N ASP A 22 2.07 9.37 -9.85
CA ASP A 22 2.47 9.93 -11.14
C ASP A 22 3.83 9.40 -11.63
N ILE A 23 4.82 9.31 -10.73
CA ILE A 23 6.21 9.00 -11.12
C ILE A 23 6.73 7.68 -10.57
N GLY A 24 5.97 6.98 -9.73
CA GLY A 24 6.38 5.77 -9.02
C GLY A 24 7.13 6.05 -7.72
N VAL A 25 6.97 5.15 -6.74
CA VAL A 25 7.51 5.28 -5.36
C VAL A 25 9.02 5.47 -5.33
N ALA A 26 9.78 4.71 -6.11
CA ALA A 26 11.24 4.80 -6.14
C ALA A 26 11.72 6.20 -6.58
N LYS A 27 11.14 6.73 -7.67
CA LYS A 27 11.47 8.07 -8.17
C LYS A 27 10.98 9.17 -7.23
N ALA A 28 9.83 8.98 -6.57
CA ALA A 28 9.34 9.90 -5.55
C ALA A 28 10.33 9.99 -4.36
N ASN A 29 10.78 8.85 -3.83
CA ASN A 29 11.81 8.80 -2.78
C ASN A 29 13.10 9.51 -3.22
N GLU A 30 13.63 9.20 -4.41
CA GLU A 30 14.83 9.86 -4.93
C GLU A 30 14.69 11.39 -4.99
N ARG A 31 13.54 11.89 -5.48
CA ARG A 31 13.27 13.34 -5.55
C ARG A 31 13.11 13.97 -4.18
N VAL A 32 12.41 13.30 -3.25
CA VAL A 32 12.24 13.77 -1.88
C VAL A 32 13.60 13.87 -1.19
N LEU A 33 14.46 12.87 -1.31
CA LEU A 33 15.81 12.90 -0.77
C LEU A 33 16.67 14.00 -1.39
N ALA A 34 16.65 14.14 -2.73
CA ALA A 34 17.45 15.13 -3.44
C ALA A 34 17.04 16.59 -3.15
N THR A 35 15.78 16.82 -2.79
CA THR A 35 15.23 18.17 -2.56
C THR A 35 14.89 18.45 -1.09
N GLU A 36 15.20 17.53 -0.18
CA GLU A 36 14.78 17.59 1.23
C GLU A 36 13.25 17.79 1.37
N GLY A 37 12.49 17.08 0.55
CA GLY A 37 11.02 17.11 0.52
C GLY A 37 10.39 18.37 -0.07
N ARG A 38 11.18 19.33 -0.57
CA ARG A 38 10.65 20.55 -1.21
C ARG A 38 9.86 20.26 -2.48
N CYS A 39 10.21 19.20 -3.21
CA CYS A 39 9.50 18.80 -4.43
C CYS A 39 7.99 18.57 -4.22
N LEU A 40 7.57 18.17 -3.01
CA LEU A 40 6.16 17.95 -2.70
C LEU A 40 5.36 19.26 -2.80
N LEU A 41 5.96 20.38 -2.38
CA LEU A 41 5.33 21.69 -2.34
C LEU A 41 5.19 22.35 -3.72
N GLU A 42 5.93 21.84 -4.70
CA GLU A 42 5.95 22.32 -6.09
C GLU A 42 5.04 21.47 -6.99
N HIS A 43 4.48 20.39 -6.47
CA HIS A 43 3.71 19.42 -7.25
C HIS A 43 2.26 19.91 -7.51
N PRO A 44 1.73 19.79 -8.73
CA PRO A 44 0.46 20.39 -9.14
C PRO A 44 -0.83 19.82 -8.49
N VAL A 45 -0.74 18.93 -7.51
CA VAL A 45 -1.92 18.41 -6.75
C VAL A 45 -2.26 19.26 -5.53
N ASP A 46 -1.51 20.34 -5.35
CA ASP A 46 -1.58 21.30 -4.26
C ASP A 46 -2.99 21.90 -4.09
N ASN A 47 -3.69 22.23 -5.19
CA ASN A 47 -4.98 22.92 -5.15
C ASN A 47 -6.14 22.16 -4.48
N ASP A 48 -6.17 20.83 -4.54
CA ASP A 48 -7.24 20.04 -3.91
C ASP A 48 -6.93 19.76 -2.43
N LEU A 49 -5.66 19.53 -2.10
CA LEU A 49 -5.20 19.33 -0.72
C LEU A 49 -5.33 20.60 0.14
N TRP A 50 -5.11 21.79 -0.44
CA TRP A 50 -5.31 23.05 0.28
C TRP A 50 -6.77 23.39 0.59
N ARG A 51 -7.73 22.75 -0.08
CA ARG A 51 -9.14 22.88 0.27
C ARG A 51 -9.50 22.03 1.49
N GLU A 52 -8.90 20.85 1.61
CA GLU A 52 -9.11 19.93 2.74
C GLU A 52 -8.37 20.38 4.00
N TYR A 53 -7.17 20.95 3.83
CA TYR A 53 -6.37 21.54 4.91
C TYR A 53 -6.21 23.03 4.61
N PRO A 54 -7.01 23.93 5.22
CA PRO A 54 -7.09 25.33 4.80
C PRO A 54 -5.87 26.14 5.27
N LEU A 55 -4.69 25.82 4.72
CA LEU A 55 -3.44 26.55 4.94
C LEU A 55 -3.55 28.00 4.49
N THR A 56 -4.44 28.29 3.53
CA THR A 56 -4.76 29.65 3.05
C THR A 56 -5.45 30.52 4.11
N LEU A 57 -5.96 29.93 5.20
CA LEU A 57 -6.53 30.65 6.33
C LEU A 57 -5.49 30.95 7.42
N LEU A 58 -4.27 30.42 7.29
CA LEU A 58 -3.19 30.68 8.23
C LEU A 58 -2.46 31.99 7.87
N PRO A 59 -1.89 32.69 8.87
CA PRO A 59 -0.87 33.70 8.63
C PRO A 59 0.33 33.13 7.84
N ASP A 60 0.94 33.94 6.97
CA ASP A 60 2.04 33.50 6.07
C ASP A 60 3.23 32.85 6.79
N ASP A 61 3.56 33.28 8.01
CA ASP A 61 4.62 32.67 8.80
C ASP A 61 4.22 31.28 9.33
N GLU A 62 2.97 31.11 9.75
CA GLU A 62 2.42 29.83 10.20
C GLU A 62 2.29 28.85 9.04
N ALA A 63 1.77 29.29 7.89
CA ALA A 63 1.72 28.49 6.67
C ALA A 63 3.11 28.00 6.25
N ARG A 64 4.11 28.89 6.20
CA ARG A 64 5.49 28.51 5.88
C ARG A 64 6.09 27.51 6.87
N ARG A 65 5.79 27.65 8.17
CA ARG A 65 6.22 26.67 9.19
C ARG A 65 5.62 25.29 8.92
N VAL A 66 4.33 25.23 8.62
CA VAL A 66 3.62 23.96 8.33
C VAL A 66 4.19 23.30 7.07
N LEU A 67 4.32 24.05 5.97
CA LEU A 67 4.86 23.51 4.72
C LEU A 67 6.29 22.97 4.90
N ARG A 68 7.13 23.68 5.66
CA ARG A 68 8.48 23.20 5.99
C ARG A 68 8.46 21.91 6.81
N ALA A 69 7.53 21.79 7.76
CA ALA A 69 7.39 20.58 8.57
C ALA A 69 6.93 19.39 7.72
N VAL A 70 6.01 19.62 6.78
CA VAL A 70 5.53 18.61 5.81
C VAL A 70 6.68 18.08 4.94
N SER A 71 7.50 18.98 4.36
CA SER A 71 8.68 18.58 3.58
C SER A 71 9.67 17.78 4.41
N LEU A 72 9.94 18.21 5.64
CA LEU A 72 10.90 17.52 6.52
C LEU A 72 10.40 16.14 6.92
N GLU A 73 9.12 16.00 7.28
CA GLU A 73 8.50 14.71 7.62
C GLU A 73 8.67 13.71 6.46
N ALA A 74 8.35 14.11 5.23
CA ALA A 74 8.52 13.25 4.06
C ALA A 74 9.99 12.87 3.82
N PHE A 75 10.91 13.81 4.01
CA PHE A 75 12.34 13.56 3.90
C PHE A 75 12.83 12.52 4.93
N GLU A 76 12.40 12.65 6.19
CA GLU A 76 12.78 11.71 7.25
C GLU A 76 12.28 10.29 6.96
N PHE A 77 11.02 10.15 6.52
CA PHE A 77 10.47 8.84 6.14
C PHE A 77 11.17 8.23 4.93
N ALA A 78 11.47 9.02 3.90
CA ALA A 78 12.20 8.54 2.73
C ALA A 78 13.63 8.12 3.10
N ARG A 79 14.30 8.87 3.99
CA ARG A 79 15.66 8.56 4.48
C ARG A 79 15.69 7.25 5.26
N ASP A 80 14.66 7.02 6.06
CA ASP A 80 14.56 5.85 6.93
C ASP A 80 13.91 4.64 6.23
N GLU A 81 13.62 4.75 4.91
CA GLU A 81 12.98 3.73 4.07
C GLU A 81 11.62 3.26 4.61
N GLN A 82 10.86 4.17 5.22
CA GLN A 82 9.56 3.89 5.83
C GLN A 82 8.39 4.36 4.96
N ASN A 83 7.32 3.56 4.93
CA ASN A 83 6.07 3.99 4.31
C ASN A 83 5.36 5.03 5.18
N MET A 84 4.93 6.13 4.57
CA MET A 84 4.07 7.12 5.21
C MET A 84 2.61 6.69 5.12
N ILE A 85 2.06 6.08 6.16
CA ILE A 85 0.74 5.41 6.06
C ILE A 85 -0.40 6.41 5.85
N GLY A 86 -0.27 7.64 6.34
CA GLY A 86 -1.32 8.66 6.28
C GLY A 86 -2.56 8.29 7.13
N PRO A 87 -3.68 9.00 6.96
CA PRO A 87 -4.85 8.86 7.83
C PRO A 87 -5.64 7.57 7.56
N VAL A 88 -5.74 6.68 8.56
CA VAL A 88 -6.55 5.45 8.47
C VAL A 88 -7.89 5.67 9.15
N PHE A 89 -8.98 5.50 8.41
CA PHE A 89 -10.35 5.63 8.88
C PHE A 89 -10.94 4.26 9.18
N LEU A 90 -11.59 4.09 10.34
CA LEU A 90 -12.09 2.79 10.80
C LEU A 90 -13.31 2.32 10.00
N GLU A 91 -14.09 3.27 9.49
CA GLU A 91 -15.22 3.02 8.61
C GLU A 91 -14.83 2.23 7.35
N ASP A 92 -13.61 2.43 6.84
CA ASP A 92 -13.09 1.73 5.66
C ASP A 92 -12.94 0.22 5.88
N ARG A 93 -12.89 -0.23 7.14
CA ARG A 93 -12.85 -1.66 7.52
C ARG A 93 -14.05 -2.43 6.95
N GLN A 94 -15.20 -1.79 6.86
CA GLN A 94 -16.43 -2.46 6.44
C GLN A 94 -16.47 -2.71 4.94
N THR A 95 -16.03 -1.73 4.15
CA THR A 95 -16.01 -1.76 2.69
C THR A 95 -14.74 -2.38 2.11
N GLY A 96 -13.66 -2.44 2.89
CA GLY A 96 -12.32 -2.82 2.42
C GLY A 96 -11.72 -1.77 1.47
N ARG A 97 -12.30 -0.58 1.37
CA ARG A 97 -11.86 0.51 0.49
C ARG A 97 -12.15 1.86 1.12
N SER A 98 -11.15 2.75 1.11
CA SER A 98 -11.37 4.18 1.34
C SER A 98 -12.22 4.79 0.22
N PRO A 99 -12.86 5.96 0.46
CA PRO A 99 -13.60 6.68 -0.56
C PRO A 99 -12.81 6.94 -1.85
N SER A 100 -11.50 7.22 -1.73
CA SER A 100 -10.60 7.47 -2.87
C SER A 100 -10.34 6.22 -3.72
N ALA A 101 -10.47 5.02 -3.15
CA ALA A 101 -10.17 3.75 -3.83
C ALA A 101 -11.42 3.04 -4.40
N VAL A 102 -12.63 3.59 -4.21
CA VAL A 102 -13.90 2.95 -4.63
C VAL A 102 -13.95 2.72 -6.14
N ALA A 103 -13.46 3.67 -6.94
CA ALA A 103 -13.56 3.63 -8.40
C ALA A 103 -12.51 2.74 -9.10
N ILE A 104 -11.55 2.18 -8.36
CA ILE A 104 -10.46 1.39 -8.92
C ILE A 104 -10.98 0.00 -9.33
N ASP A 105 -10.99 -0.28 -10.63
CA ASP A 105 -11.35 -1.61 -11.15
C ASP A 105 -10.20 -2.60 -10.94
N THR A 106 -10.45 -3.61 -10.10
CA THR A 106 -9.49 -4.69 -9.80
C THR A 106 -9.73 -5.95 -10.60
N GLN A 107 -10.84 -6.06 -11.35
CA GLN A 107 -11.20 -7.28 -12.09
C GLN A 107 -10.13 -7.76 -13.10
N PRO A 108 -9.39 -6.89 -13.81
CA PRO A 108 -8.30 -7.33 -14.68
C PRO A 108 -7.19 -8.10 -13.96
N LEU A 109 -7.10 -7.97 -12.63
CA LEU A 109 -6.11 -8.59 -11.76
C LEU A 109 -6.59 -9.89 -11.10
N ALA A 110 -7.83 -10.34 -11.41
CA ALA A 110 -8.45 -11.52 -10.82
C ALA A 110 -7.84 -12.84 -11.33
N LYS A 111 -6.56 -13.07 -11.00
CA LYS A 111 -5.81 -14.28 -11.31
C LYS A 111 -5.10 -14.72 -10.03
N ALA A 112 -5.54 -15.83 -9.46
CA ALA A 112 -4.97 -16.37 -8.23
C ALA A 112 -4.16 -17.64 -8.53
N PRO A 113 -2.91 -17.74 -8.05
CA PRO A 113 -2.19 -19.00 -8.09
C PRO A 113 -2.58 -19.86 -6.89
N SER A 114 -2.19 -21.13 -6.93
CA SER A 114 -1.97 -21.89 -5.70
C SER A 114 -0.59 -21.55 -5.12
N PHE A 115 -0.35 -21.83 -3.84
CA PHE A 115 0.94 -21.56 -3.23
C PHE A 115 1.36 -22.62 -2.22
N THR A 116 2.66 -22.72 -2.01
CA THR A 116 3.27 -23.52 -0.94
C THR A 116 4.24 -22.67 -0.15
N SER A 117 4.39 -22.95 1.14
CA SER A 117 5.37 -22.29 1.99
C SER A 117 6.21 -23.31 2.76
N ASN A 118 7.47 -22.96 3.05
CA ASN A 118 8.36 -23.81 3.85
C ASN A 118 7.96 -23.86 5.35
N GLU A 119 7.10 -22.95 5.79
CA GLU A 119 6.57 -22.85 7.16
C GLU A 119 5.10 -22.43 7.13
N PRO A 120 4.28 -22.80 8.15
CA PRO A 120 2.90 -22.30 8.26
C PRO A 120 2.85 -20.77 8.39
N ILE A 121 1.93 -20.15 7.66
CA ILE A 121 1.70 -18.70 7.71
C ILE A 121 0.39 -18.44 8.45
N GLU A 122 0.42 -17.52 9.41
CA GLU A 122 -0.80 -17.07 10.08
C GLU A 122 -1.70 -16.35 9.06
N ARG A 123 -2.94 -16.83 8.93
CA ARG A 123 -3.97 -16.20 8.12
C ARG A 123 -4.86 -15.34 9.00
N THR A 124 -4.92 -14.03 8.75
CA THR A 124 -5.72 -13.09 9.55
C THR A 124 -6.01 -11.79 8.81
N GLY A 125 -7.05 -11.09 9.27
CA GLY A 125 -7.34 -9.72 8.89
C GLY A 125 -7.92 -9.52 7.50
N ARG A 126 -8.39 -8.31 7.26
CA ARG A 126 -9.05 -7.87 6.03
C ARG A 126 -8.25 -6.77 5.36
N LEU A 127 -8.03 -6.92 4.06
CA LEU A 127 -7.41 -5.90 3.21
C LEU A 127 -8.28 -4.63 3.17
N CYS A 128 -7.63 -3.47 3.23
CA CYS A 128 -8.25 -2.18 2.93
C CYS A 128 -7.43 -1.42 1.88
N LEU A 129 -8.00 -1.17 0.71
CA LEU A 129 -7.40 -0.32 -0.33
C LEU A 129 -7.58 1.15 0.03
N ARG A 130 -6.51 1.93 -0.08
CA ARG A 130 -6.51 3.35 0.32
C ARG A 130 -5.93 4.29 -0.74
N HIS A 131 -5.78 3.80 -1.96
CA HIS A 131 -5.05 4.47 -3.05
C HIS A 131 -5.47 5.95 -3.20
N PRO A 132 -4.51 6.88 -3.35
CA PRO A 132 -3.07 6.63 -3.52
C PRO A 132 -2.32 6.25 -2.25
N LEU A 133 -2.92 6.39 -1.06
CA LEU A 133 -2.28 5.98 0.20
C LEU A 133 -2.04 4.46 0.26
N PRO A 134 -1.07 4.01 1.07
CA PRO A 134 -0.78 2.61 1.31
C PRO A 134 -2.00 1.83 1.77
N ALA A 135 -2.18 0.64 1.18
CA ALA A 135 -3.14 -0.31 1.70
C ALA A 135 -2.71 -0.77 3.10
N VAL A 136 -3.70 -1.17 3.90
CA VAL A 136 -3.51 -1.68 5.27
C VAL A 136 -4.33 -2.94 5.47
N VAL A 137 -4.11 -3.62 6.58
CA VAL A 137 -4.95 -4.75 6.99
C VAL A 137 -5.58 -4.44 8.35
N PHE A 138 -6.90 -4.55 8.46
CA PHE A 138 -7.58 -4.52 9.75
C PHE A 138 -7.68 -5.94 10.30
N ALA A 139 -7.27 -6.17 11.55
CA ALA A 139 -7.38 -7.46 12.21
C ALA A 139 -7.95 -7.30 13.63
N ASP A 140 -8.46 -8.40 14.20
CA ASP A 140 -9.03 -8.40 15.56
C ASP A 140 -7.98 -8.67 16.66
N ARG A 141 -6.72 -8.88 16.25
CA ARG A 141 -5.60 -9.11 17.17
C ARG A 141 -4.27 -8.90 16.50
N GLN A 142 -3.26 -8.61 17.31
CA GLN A 142 -1.87 -8.58 16.88
C GLN A 142 -1.43 -9.97 16.36
N PRO A 143 -0.77 -10.04 15.19
CA PRO A 143 -0.17 -11.26 14.66
C PRO A 143 0.97 -11.79 15.55
N ARG A 144 1.22 -13.09 15.46
CA ARG A 144 2.29 -13.78 16.22
C ARG A 144 3.65 -13.69 15.55
N SER A 145 3.68 -13.42 14.25
CA SER A 145 4.88 -13.32 13.43
C SER A 145 4.89 -11.99 12.66
N GLY A 146 6.06 -11.58 12.18
CA GLY A 146 6.23 -10.42 11.28
C GLY A 146 5.65 -10.62 9.88
N ILE A 147 4.94 -11.71 9.61
CA ILE A 147 4.27 -11.98 8.33
C ILE A 147 2.90 -12.61 8.56
N ILE A 148 1.93 -12.20 7.74
CA ILE A 148 0.62 -12.83 7.67
C ILE A 148 0.24 -13.12 6.21
N GLN A 149 -0.62 -14.10 6.01
CA GLN A 149 -1.49 -14.17 4.84
C GLN A 149 -2.76 -13.37 5.17
N VAL A 150 -3.17 -12.47 4.28
CA VAL A 150 -4.41 -11.71 4.47
C VAL A 150 -5.59 -12.68 4.31
N ASP A 151 -6.48 -12.70 5.30
CA ASP A 151 -7.60 -13.65 5.33
C ASP A 151 -8.71 -13.29 4.35
N ASP A 152 -9.11 -12.02 4.35
CA ASP A 152 -10.19 -11.47 3.53
C ASP A 152 -9.63 -10.41 2.58
N THR A 153 -9.37 -10.84 1.35
CA THR A 153 -9.04 -9.95 0.22
C THR A 153 -10.25 -9.68 -0.67
N ALA A 154 -11.27 -10.56 -0.65
CA ALA A 154 -12.45 -10.44 -1.49
C ALA A 154 -13.30 -9.20 -1.18
N THR A 155 -13.41 -8.77 0.08
CA THR A 155 -14.15 -7.55 0.43
C THR A 155 -13.60 -6.33 -0.32
N ALA A 156 -12.27 -6.20 -0.37
CA ALA A 156 -11.59 -5.14 -1.05
C ALA A 156 -11.50 -5.36 -2.57
N LEU A 157 -11.09 -6.56 -3.02
CA LEU A 157 -10.76 -6.82 -4.43
C LEU A 157 -11.92 -7.31 -5.28
N SER A 158 -13.03 -7.73 -4.65
CA SER A 158 -14.14 -8.48 -5.29
C SER A 158 -13.75 -9.88 -5.82
N PHE A 159 -12.60 -10.42 -5.42
CA PHE A 159 -12.15 -11.79 -5.66
C PHE A 159 -11.14 -12.22 -4.59
N ASP A 160 -11.02 -13.52 -4.36
CA ASP A 160 -10.00 -14.06 -3.45
C ASP A 160 -8.64 -14.11 -4.13
N LEU A 161 -7.64 -13.53 -3.48
CA LEU A 161 -6.24 -13.59 -3.88
C LEU A 161 -5.37 -13.88 -2.65
N PRO A 162 -4.49 -14.91 -2.69
CA PRO A 162 -3.51 -15.08 -1.62
C PRO A 162 -2.53 -13.92 -1.65
N MET A 163 -2.58 -13.07 -0.62
CA MET A 163 -1.68 -11.94 -0.43
C MET A 163 -0.97 -12.08 0.90
N PHE A 164 0.30 -11.70 0.94
CA PHE A 164 1.10 -11.78 2.16
C PHE A 164 1.53 -10.37 2.56
N LEU A 165 1.49 -10.06 3.84
CA LEU A 165 1.93 -8.78 4.37
C LEU A 165 3.14 -9.00 5.27
N ALA A 166 4.30 -8.48 4.86
CA ALA A 166 5.45 -8.35 5.74
C ALA A 166 5.24 -7.11 6.61
N LEU A 167 5.06 -7.32 7.92
CA LEU A 167 4.67 -6.28 8.88
C LEU A 167 5.84 -5.34 9.18
N THR A 168 5.57 -4.04 9.07
CA THR A 168 6.46 -2.98 9.57
C THR A 168 5.85 -2.22 10.74
N GLY A 169 4.54 -2.35 10.97
CA GLY A 169 3.86 -1.73 12.09
C GLY A 169 2.53 -2.40 12.43
N CYS A 170 2.18 -2.33 13.71
CA CYS A 170 0.92 -2.78 14.27
C CYS A 170 0.43 -1.71 15.25
N GLN A 171 -0.68 -1.06 14.93
CA GLN A 171 -1.25 0.02 15.73
C GLN A 171 -2.58 -0.42 16.33
N PRO A 172 -2.79 -0.30 17.65
CA PRO A 172 -4.09 -0.54 18.24
C PRO A 172 -5.10 0.53 17.79
N ALA A 173 -6.32 0.10 17.58
CA ALA A 173 -7.47 0.94 17.27
C ALA A 173 -8.64 0.56 18.22
N PRO A 174 -9.71 1.37 18.27
CA PRO A 174 -10.93 1.04 19.01
C PRO A 174 -11.51 -0.35 18.66
N ASP A 175 -12.37 -0.86 19.54
CA ASP A 175 -13.13 -2.11 19.36
C ASP A 175 -12.26 -3.35 19.11
N ASP A 176 -11.19 -3.49 19.90
CA ASP A 176 -10.20 -4.58 19.80
C ASP A 176 -9.58 -4.75 18.40
N THR A 177 -9.66 -3.70 17.57
CA THR A 177 -9.09 -3.70 16.22
C THR A 177 -7.61 -3.36 16.28
N VAL A 178 -6.82 -3.99 15.42
CA VAL A 178 -5.46 -3.54 15.11
C VAL A 178 -5.34 -3.21 13.63
N ILE A 179 -4.59 -2.15 13.35
CA ILE A 179 -4.23 -1.74 12.00
C ILE A 179 -2.81 -2.25 11.73
N LEU A 180 -2.70 -3.13 10.76
CA LEU A 180 -1.46 -3.75 10.32
C LEU A 180 -0.96 -3.04 9.06
N THR A 181 0.31 -2.66 9.10
CA THR A 181 0.98 -1.90 8.04
C THR A 181 2.27 -2.60 7.65
N GLY A 182 2.67 -2.44 6.39
CA GLY A 182 3.78 -3.21 5.86
C GLY A 182 3.90 -3.15 4.35
N TYR A 183 4.61 -4.13 3.80
CA TYR A 183 4.75 -4.34 2.37
C TYR A 183 3.98 -5.59 1.96
N PHE A 184 3.05 -5.44 1.01
CA PHE A 184 2.36 -6.59 0.45
C PHE A 184 3.25 -7.31 -0.54
N HIS A 185 3.28 -8.63 -0.47
CA HIS A 185 3.82 -9.51 -1.50
C HIS A 185 2.64 -10.09 -2.25
N ILE A 186 2.45 -9.60 -3.47
CA ILE A 186 1.30 -9.94 -4.31
C ILE A 186 1.77 -10.89 -5.41
N PRO A 187 1.18 -12.10 -5.51
CA PRO A 187 1.46 -12.96 -6.64
C PRO A 187 0.98 -12.31 -7.94
N ALA A 188 1.81 -12.37 -8.98
CA ALA A 188 1.44 -11.95 -10.33
C ALA A 188 1.87 -12.99 -11.37
N PRO A 189 1.07 -13.32 -12.39
CA PRO A 189 1.44 -14.34 -13.38
C PRO A 189 2.61 -13.93 -14.26
N ASP A 190 2.80 -12.63 -14.42
CA ASP A 190 3.84 -12.02 -15.24
C ASP A 190 4.13 -10.60 -14.74
N VAL A 191 5.23 -10.02 -15.23
CA VAL A 191 5.67 -8.66 -14.86
C VAL A 191 4.62 -7.62 -15.25
N ALA A 192 3.98 -7.76 -16.41
CA ALA A 192 2.98 -6.80 -16.89
C ALA A 192 1.76 -6.72 -15.95
N THR A 193 1.25 -7.86 -15.50
CA THR A 193 0.18 -7.94 -14.51
C THR A 193 0.66 -7.43 -13.15
N GLY A 194 1.92 -7.68 -12.79
CA GLY A 194 2.56 -7.11 -11.62
C GLY A 194 2.55 -5.58 -11.63
N ASP A 195 2.92 -4.96 -12.76
CA ASP A 195 2.98 -3.51 -12.88
C ASP A 195 1.62 -2.84 -12.72
N LEU A 196 0.54 -3.50 -13.15
CA LEU A 196 -0.83 -3.00 -12.95
C LEU A 196 -1.20 -2.88 -11.46
N TRP A 197 -0.63 -3.70 -10.57
CA TRP A 197 -0.84 -3.56 -9.13
C TRP A 197 -0.28 -2.25 -8.56
N ASN A 198 0.64 -1.56 -9.25
CA ASN A 198 1.14 -0.25 -8.80
C ASN A 198 0.04 0.81 -8.77
N HIS A 199 -1.02 0.63 -9.56
CA HIS A 199 -2.18 1.53 -9.60
C HIS A 199 -3.29 1.14 -8.62
N VAL A 200 -3.07 0.12 -7.79
CA VAL A 200 -4.06 -0.38 -6.82
C VAL A 200 -3.50 -0.41 -5.41
N ILE A 201 -2.27 -0.92 -5.23
CA ILE A 201 -1.60 -1.06 -3.94
C ILE A 201 -0.16 -0.59 -4.07
N GLN A 202 0.11 0.65 -3.66
CA GLN A 202 1.43 1.25 -3.86
C GLN A 202 2.52 0.62 -2.97
N ASN A 203 2.19 0.27 -1.72
CA ASN A 203 3.09 -0.41 -0.77
C ASN A 203 3.17 -1.92 -0.99
N SER A 204 3.43 -2.35 -2.22
CA SER A 204 3.57 -3.78 -2.52
C SER A 204 4.84 -4.12 -3.30
N THR A 205 5.05 -5.41 -3.46
CA THR A 205 6.11 -6.03 -4.25
C THR A 205 5.47 -7.20 -5.00
N ARG A 206 5.91 -7.40 -6.23
CA ARG A 206 5.21 -8.26 -7.19
C ARG A 206 6.08 -9.48 -7.40
N ALA A 207 5.51 -10.65 -7.12
CA ALA A 207 6.27 -11.88 -7.10
C ALA A 207 5.68 -12.86 -8.11
N VAL A 208 6.47 -13.21 -9.13
CA VAL A 208 6.00 -14.03 -10.24
C VAL A 208 6.01 -15.52 -9.90
N SER A 209 7.18 -16.03 -9.52
CA SER A 209 7.38 -17.45 -9.20
C SER A 209 7.31 -17.73 -7.69
N GLY A 210 7.49 -16.71 -6.87
CA GLY A 210 7.56 -16.85 -5.43
C GLY A 210 8.26 -15.65 -4.78
N VAL A 211 8.33 -15.68 -3.45
CA VAL A 211 8.99 -14.65 -2.65
C VAL A 211 9.70 -15.28 -1.47
N THR A 212 10.90 -14.76 -1.19
CA THR A 212 11.63 -15.04 0.04
C THR A 212 11.60 -13.78 0.91
N ILE A 213 11.06 -13.90 2.12
CA ILE A 213 10.93 -12.80 3.06
C ILE A 213 11.85 -13.07 4.25
N PHE A 214 12.79 -12.15 4.47
CA PHE A 214 13.76 -12.23 5.56
C PHE A 214 13.17 -11.57 6.81
N ARG A 215 13.21 -12.29 7.93
CA ARG A 215 12.74 -11.87 9.24
C ARG A 215 13.87 -12.08 10.28
N PRO A 216 13.83 -11.43 11.45
CA PRO A 216 14.78 -11.68 12.52
C PRO A 216 14.85 -13.17 12.95
N GLU A 217 13.73 -13.89 12.85
CA GLU A 217 13.62 -15.30 13.24
C GLU A 217 14.07 -16.29 12.15
N GLY A 218 14.30 -15.81 10.92
CA GLY A 218 14.66 -16.65 9.77
C GLY A 218 14.01 -16.18 8.47
N GLN A 219 14.07 -17.02 7.44
CA GLN A 219 13.46 -16.72 6.14
C GLN A 219 12.22 -17.58 5.90
N ILE A 220 11.20 -16.98 5.31
CA ILE A 220 10.06 -17.72 4.78
C ILE A 220 10.10 -17.66 3.26
N ALA A 221 9.98 -18.82 2.63
CA ALA A 221 9.88 -18.98 1.19
C ALA A 221 8.46 -19.37 0.84
N ILE A 222 7.88 -18.64 -0.11
CA ILE A 222 6.53 -18.85 -0.62
C ILE A 222 6.65 -19.01 -2.13
N ASP A 223 6.28 -20.17 -2.64
CA ASP A 223 6.30 -20.48 -4.07
C ASP A 223 4.89 -20.42 -4.65
N PHE A 224 4.76 -19.90 -5.86
CA PHE A 224 3.48 -19.76 -6.56
C PHE A 224 3.41 -20.71 -7.76
N ASP A 225 2.31 -21.43 -7.85
CA ASP A 225 2.00 -22.29 -8.99
C ASP A 225 0.79 -21.75 -9.74
N TRP A 226 1.02 -21.39 -11.00
CA TRP A 226 0.03 -20.84 -11.91
C TRP A 226 -0.45 -21.94 -12.83
N ASP A 227 -1.77 -22.18 -12.86
CA ASP A 227 -2.36 -23.11 -13.81
C ASP A 227 -1.91 -22.76 -15.24
N ALA A 228 -1.26 -23.71 -15.91
CA ALA A 228 -0.87 -23.53 -17.29
C ALA A 228 -2.11 -23.20 -18.13
N PRO A 229 -2.07 -22.19 -19.01
CA PRO A 229 -3.20 -21.88 -19.87
C PRO A 229 -3.58 -23.15 -20.63
N ALA A 230 -4.86 -23.54 -20.55
CA ALA A 230 -5.36 -24.76 -21.17
C ALA A 230 -4.87 -24.83 -22.61
N LYS A 231 -3.99 -25.80 -22.91
CA LYS A 231 -3.48 -26.01 -24.28
C LYS A 231 -4.70 -26.15 -25.19
N ARG A 232 -4.97 -25.13 -26.02
CA ARG A 232 -5.95 -25.23 -27.10
C ARG A 232 -5.57 -26.46 -27.91
N ARG A 233 -6.32 -27.56 -27.76
CA ARG A 233 -6.19 -28.72 -28.62
C ARG A 233 -6.41 -28.21 -30.04
N SER A 234 -5.34 -28.04 -30.81
CA SER A 234 -5.44 -27.67 -32.21
C SER A 234 -6.03 -28.87 -32.94
N TRP A 235 -7.35 -28.83 -33.17
CA TRP A 235 -8.06 -29.73 -34.05
C TRP A 235 -7.69 -29.41 -35.51
N PHE A 236 -6.43 -29.57 -35.89
CA PHE A 236 -6.09 -29.68 -37.31
C PHE A 236 -6.42 -31.10 -37.75
N ARG A 237 -7.67 -31.29 -38.20
CA ARG A 237 -8.03 -32.37 -39.13
C ARG A 237 -7.25 -32.13 -40.42
N ARG A 238 -6.31 -33.02 -40.72
CA ARG A 238 -5.75 -33.13 -42.08
C ARG A 238 -6.82 -33.76 -43.00
N PRO A 239 -7.10 -33.19 -44.17
CA PRO A 239 -7.47 -33.99 -45.33
C PRO A 239 -6.27 -34.77 -45.87
#